data_AF-A0A095A1F6-F1
#
_entry.id   AF-A0A095A1F6-F1
#
_cell.length_a   1.000
_cell.length_b   1.000
_cell.length_c   1.000
_cell.angle_alpha   90.00
_cell.angle_beta   90.00
_cell.angle_gamma   90.00
#
_symmetry.space_group_name_H-M   'P 1'
#
loop_
_entity.id
_entity.type
_entity.pdbx_description
1 polymer ?
#
loop_
_entity_poly.entity_id
_entity_poly.type
_entity_poly.pdbx_seq_one_letter_code
_entity_poly.pdbx_strand_id
1 'polypeptide(L)'
;MSGRGKGGKGLGKGGAKRHRKVLRDNIQGITKPAIRRLARRGGVKRISGLIYEETRGVLKVFLENVIRDAVTYTEHAKRKTVTAMDVIIESVKLWNSIKELWKRFEHKCQEKIRKYLEEDDLDEKIADVLKIYVKRLNRRLDMRLSTDRQE
;
A
#
# COMPACT_ATOMS: atom_id res chain seq x y z
N MET A 1 9.21 9.07 71.35
CA MET A 1 9.86 8.93 70.02
C MET A 1 10.16 7.46 69.76
N SER A 2 9.50 6.83 68.76
CA SER A 2 10.02 5.62 68.12
C SER A 2 9.70 5.72 66.63
N GLY A 3 10.75 5.78 65.82
CA GLY A 3 10.67 6.02 64.39
C GLY A 3 10.25 4.75 63.65
N ARG A 4 9.16 4.84 62.89
CA ARG A 4 8.79 3.82 61.90
C ARG A 4 9.16 4.36 60.53
N GLY A 5 10.23 3.79 59.96
CA GLY A 5 10.87 4.26 58.73
C GLY A 5 9.94 4.32 57.53
N LYS A 6 10.35 5.09 56.52
CA LYS A 6 9.72 5.17 55.19
C LYS A 6 9.67 3.76 54.58
N GLY A 7 8.53 3.08 54.76
CA GLY A 7 8.21 1.87 54.01
C GLY A 7 8.26 2.20 52.53
N GLY A 8 9.13 1.51 51.81
CA GLY A 8 9.21 1.58 50.36
C GLY A 8 7.82 1.43 49.75
N LYS A 9 7.60 2.07 48.60
CA LYS A 9 6.37 1.98 47.81
C LYS A 9 6.26 0.56 47.25
N GLY A 10 5.95 -0.40 48.13
CA GLY A 10 5.64 -1.76 47.78
C GLY A 10 4.45 -1.71 46.85
N LEU A 11 4.64 -2.22 45.64
CA LEU A 11 3.56 -2.50 44.71
C LEU A 11 2.61 -3.45 45.43
N GLY A 12 1.50 -2.88 45.92
CA GLY A 12 0.53 -3.58 46.74
C GLY A 12 0.00 -4.80 46.01
N LYS A 13 0.05 -5.93 46.71
CA LYS A 13 -0.77 -7.14 46.61
C LYS A 13 -1.72 -7.20 45.39
N GLY A 14 -1.44 -8.16 44.52
CA GLY A 14 -2.43 -9.05 43.90
C GLY A 14 -3.61 -8.40 43.15
N GLY A 15 -3.50 -8.40 41.82
CA GLY A 15 -4.67 -8.57 40.96
C GLY A 15 -5.71 -7.46 41.04
N ALA A 16 -5.32 -6.22 40.78
CA ALA A 16 -6.27 -5.23 40.28
C ALA A 16 -6.90 -5.81 39.00
N LYS A 17 -8.08 -6.41 39.11
CA LYS A 17 -8.89 -6.84 37.96
C LYS A 17 -9.07 -5.60 37.10
N ARG A 18 -8.35 -5.55 35.98
CA ARG A 18 -8.59 -4.55 34.94
C ARG A 18 -9.99 -4.85 34.43
N HIS A 19 -10.97 -4.07 34.87
CA HIS A 19 -12.28 -4.08 34.25
C HIS A 19 -12.06 -3.91 32.75
N ARG A 20 -12.62 -4.85 31.97
CA ARG A 20 -12.55 -4.81 30.50
C ARG A 20 -13.07 -3.43 30.09
N LYS A 21 -12.29 -2.67 29.32
CA LYS A 21 -12.73 -1.37 28.81
C LYS A 21 -14.06 -1.60 28.10
N VAL A 22 -15.09 -0.87 28.52
CA VAL A 22 -16.36 -0.81 27.78
C VAL A 22 -16.03 -0.23 26.42
N LEU A 23 -16.29 -1.00 25.36
CA LEU A 23 -16.08 -0.54 23.99
C LEU A 23 -17.08 0.60 23.73
N ARG A 24 -16.53 1.77 23.43
CA ARG A 24 -17.28 2.93 22.95
C ARG A 24 -17.07 3.06 21.45
N ASP A 25 -17.81 3.97 20.82
CA ASP A 25 -17.58 4.29 19.42
C ASP A 25 -16.20 4.96 19.24
N ASN A 26 -15.20 4.12 18.95
CA ASN A 26 -13.80 4.52 18.86
C ASN A 26 -13.47 5.19 17.52
N ILE A 27 -14.42 5.25 16.58
CA ILE A 27 -14.17 5.77 15.23
C ILE A 27 -13.77 7.25 15.26
N GLN A 28 -14.30 8.01 16.23
CA GLN A 28 -13.93 9.41 16.45
C GLN A 28 -12.50 9.58 17.00
N GLY A 29 -11.89 8.50 17.51
CA GLY A 29 -10.47 8.44 17.86
C GLY A 29 -9.54 8.57 16.65
N ILE A 30 -10.05 8.33 15.43
CA ILE A 30 -9.34 8.69 14.19
C ILE A 30 -9.52 10.19 13.97
N THR A 31 -8.51 10.95 14.42
CA THR A 31 -8.60 12.41 14.47
C THR A 31 -8.44 13.08 13.09
N LYS A 32 -9.02 14.27 12.91
CA LYS A 32 -8.88 15.07 11.68
C LYS A 32 -7.40 15.29 11.26
N PRO A 33 -6.44 15.55 12.18
CA PRO A 33 -5.03 15.63 11.82
C PRO A 33 -4.46 14.31 11.27
N ALA A 34 -4.89 13.15 11.77
CA ALA A 34 -4.45 11.85 11.26
C ALA A 34 -4.93 11.62 9.81
N ILE A 35 -6.20 11.91 9.54
CA ILE A 35 -6.79 11.85 8.19
C ILE A 35 -6.05 12.83 7.26
N ARG A 36 -5.76 14.04 7.72
CA ARG A 36 -4.98 15.03 6.96
C ARG A 36 -3.59 14.48 6.59
N ARG A 37 -2.88 13.86 7.53
CA ARG A 37 -1.55 13.26 7.26
C ARG A 37 -1.62 12.17 6.20
N LEU A 38 -2.64 11.31 6.25
CA LEU A 38 -2.86 10.27 5.24
C LEU A 38 -3.12 10.89 3.85
N ALA A 39 -4.03 11.85 3.77
CA ALA A 39 -4.36 12.54 2.52
C ALA A 39 -3.14 13.28 1.94
N ARG A 40 -2.31 13.92 2.78
CA ARG A 40 -1.06 14.54 2.32
C ARG A 40 -0.08 13.52 1.75
N ARG A 41 0.07 12.36 2.38
CA ARG A 41 0.89 11.25 1.85
C ARG A 41 0.38 10.77 0.50
N GLY A 42 -0.94 10.79 0.28
CA GLY A 42 -1.57 10.51 -1.01
C GLY A 42 -1.55 11.66 -2.01
N GLY A 43 -0.80 12.75 -1.78
CA GLY A 43 -0.68 13.87 -2.72
C GLY A 43 -1.87 14.83 -2.76
N VAL A 44 -2.81 14.74 -1.82
CA VAL A 44 -4.02 15.58 -1.81
C VAL A 44 -3.66 17.00 -1.40
N LYS A 45 -3.93 18.00 -2.26
CA LYS A 45 -3.59 19.42 -2.06
C LYS A 45 -4.63 20.22 -1.26
N ARG A 46 -5.93 19.95 -1.42
CA ARG A 46 -7.03 20.59 -0.65
C ARG A 46 -8.01 19.50 -0.21
N ILE A 47 -8.59 19.65 0.97
CA ILE A 47 -9.48 18.64 1.59
C ILE A 47 -10.75 19.35 2.06
N SER A 48 -11.91 18.87 1.61
CA SER A 48 -13.22 19.35 2.06
C SER A 48 -13.54 18.90 3.49
N GLY A 49 -14.38 19.67 4.20
CA GLY A 49 -14.81 19.34 5.57
C GLY A 49 -15.59 18.03 5.69
N LEU A 50 -16.33 17.65 4.66
CA LEU A 50 -17.14 16.42 4.66
C LEU A 50 -16.29 15.14 4.61
N ILE A 51 -15.05 15.23 4.09
CA ILE A 51 -14.15 14.09 3.90
C ILE A 51 -13.76 13.44 5.23
N TYR A 52 -13.78 14.15 6.35
CA TYR A 52 -13.37 13.57 7.64
C TYR A 52 -14.33 12.49 8.13
N GLU A 53 -15.64 12.69 7.98
CA GLU A 53 -16.61 11.65 8.36
C GLU A 53 -16.68 10.56 7.29
N GLU A 54 -16.60 10.93 6.01
CA GLU A 54 -16.57 9.95 4.91
C GLU A 54 -15.40 8.97 5.05
N THR A 55 -14.19 9.49 5.33
CA THR A 55 -13.00 8.66 5.52
C THR A 55 -13.16 7.73 6.72
N ARG A 56 -13.86 8.16 7.78
CA ARG A 56 -14.14 7.30 8.94
C ARG A 56 -15.12 6.19 8.59
N GLY A 57 -16.17 6.49 7.82
CA GLY A 57 -17.11 5.49 7.31
C GLY A 57 -16.40 4.42 6.47
N VAL A 58 -15.60 4.86 5.49
CA VAL A 58 -14.82 3.95 4.63
C VAL A 58 -13.84 3.10 5.44
N LEU A 59 -13.12 3.71 6.39
CA LEU A 59 -12.17 2.99 7.24
C LEU A 59 -12.88 1.94 8.12
N LYS A 60 -14.07 2.27 8.65
CA LYS A 60 -14.85 1.33 9.45
C LYS A 60 -15.27 0.12 8.64
N VAL A 61 -15.86 0.32 7.46
CA VAL A 61 -16.29 -0.77 6.57
C VAL A 61 -15.10 -1.64 6.15
N PHE A 62 -13.96 -1.01 5.83
CA PHE A 62 -12.74 -1.73 5.49
C PHE A 62 -12.28 -2.64 6.63
N LEU A 63 -12.17 -2.11 7.85
CA LEU A 63 -11.74 -2.89 9.02
C LEU A 63 -12.75 -3.97 9.41
N GLU A 64 -14.04 -3.71 9.28
CA GLU A 64 -15.09 -4.72 9.53
C GLU A 64 -14.93 -5.94 8.63
N ASN A 65 -14.66 -5.73 7.34
CA ASN A 65 -14.45 -6.83 6.39
C ASN A 65 -13.17 -7.61 6.72
N VAL A 66 -12.04 -6.91 6.91
CA VAL A 66 -10.76 -7.56 7.24
C VAL A 66 -10.83 -8.36 8.55
N ILE A 67 -11.46 -7.79 9.59
CA ILE A 67 -11.58 -8.45 10.89
C ILE A 67 -12.54 -9.63 10.83
N ARG A 68 -13.65 -9.53 10.10
CA ARG A 68 -14.62 -10.64 9.94
C ARG A 68 -13.93 -11.88 9.36
N ASP A 69 -13.12 -11.69 8.33
CA ASP A 69 -12.42 -12.80 7.69
C ASP A 69 -11.28 -13.34 8.57
N ALA A 70 -10.51 -12.46 9.22
CA ALA A 70 -9.46 -12.88 10.15
C ALA A 70 -10.01 -13.69 11.35
N VAL A 71 -11.17 -13.29 11.89
CA VAL A 71 -11.87 -14.04 12.95
C VAL A 71 -12.36 -15.39 12.41
N THR A 72 -12.89 -15.44 11.19
CA THR A 72 -13.33 -16.69 10.54
C THR A 72 -12.18 -17.71 10.45
N TYR A 73 -10.97 -17.29 10.04
CA TYR A 73 -9.80 -18.17 10.03
C TYR A 73 -9.37 -18.62 11.43
N THR A 74 -9.48 -17.73 12.41
CA THR A 74 -9.13 -18.01 13.81
C THR A 74 -10.07 -19.08 14.40
N GLU A 75 -11.37 -18.94 14.15
CA GLU A 75 -12.41 -19.88 14.58
C GLU A 75 -12.28 -21.23 13.88
N HIS A 76 -12.02 -21.24 12.57
CA HIS A 76 -11.77 -22.47 11.81
C HIS A 76 -10.58 -23.27 12.37
N ALA A 77 -9.53 -22.56 12.82
CA ALA A 77 -8.37 -23.16 13.45
C ALA A 77 -8.57 -23.49 14.95
N LYS A 78 -9.80 -23.34 15.49
CA LYS A 78 -10.15 -23.56 16.90
C LYS A 78 -9.31 -22.76 17.90
N ARG A 79 -8.78 -21.61 17.48
CA ARG A 79 -8.00 -20.69 18.32
C ARG A 79 -8.91 -19.61 18.90
N LYS A 80 -8.51 -19.04 20.04
CA LYS A 80 -9.18 -17.88 20.66
C LYS A 80 -8.43 -16.55 20.45
N THR A 81 -7.26 -16.64 19.81
CA THR A 81 -6.36 -15.51 19.59
C THR A 81 -6.14 -15.35 18.10
N VAL A 82 -6.54 -14.19 17.57
CA VAL A 82 -6.23 -13.78 16.19
C VAL A 82 -4.73 -13.57 16.09
N THR A 83 -4.11 -14.24 15.12
CA THR A 83 -2.67 -14.12 14.84
C THR A 83 -2.42 -13.15 13.70
N ALA A 84 -1.18 -12.68 13.55
CA ALA A 84 -0.81 -11.86 12.41
C ALA A 84 -1.06 -12.58 11.06
N MET A 85 -0.92 -13.92 11.04
CA MET A 85 -1.14 -14.71 9.83
C MET A 85 -2.60 -14.66 9.37
N ASP A 86 -3.56 -14.70 10.30
CA ASP A 86 -4.99 -14.66 9.97
C ASP A 86 -5.37 -13.33 9.28
N VAL A 87 -4.68 -12.23 9.62
CA VAL A 87 -4.83 -10.91 8.97
C VAL A 87 -4.08 -10.84 7.63
N ILE A 88 -2.89 -11.45 7.54
CA ILE A 88 -2.08 -11.49 6.32
C ILE A 88 -2.78 -12.29 5.22
N ILE A 89 -3.41 -13.41 5.56
CA ILE A 89 -4.17 -14.23 4.61
C ILE A 89 -5.23 -13.38 3.89
N GLU A 90 -5.91 -12.49 4.61
CA GLU A 90 -6.86 -11.56 3.99
C GLU A 90 -6.16 -10.45 3.19
N SER A 91 -5.08 -9.90 3.73
CA SER A 91 -4.29 -8.86 3.05
C SER A 91 -3.74 -9.33 1.69
N VAL A 92 -3.43 -10.62 1.54
CA VAL A 92 -3.01 -11.23 0.28
C VAL A 92 -4.15 -11.26 -0.74
N LYS A 93 -5.40 -11.51 -0.31
CA LYS A 93 -6.57 -11.43 -1.23
C LYS A 93 -6.77 -10.00 -1.74
N LEU A 94 -6.72 -9.02 -0.84
CA LEU A 94 -6.83 -7.60 -1.19
C LEU A 94 -5.71 -7.19 -2.17
N TRP A 95 -4.48 -7.63 -1.91
CA TRP A 95 -3.32 -7.39 -2.79
C TRP A 95 -3.49 -8.03 -4.17
N ASN A 96 -4.06 -9.24 -4.24
CA ASN A 96 -4.35 -9.88 -5.51
C ASN A 96 -5.43 -9.13 -6.30
N SER A 97 -6.47 -8.63 -5.64
CA SER A 97 -7.48 -7.77 -6.30
C SER A 97 -6.88 -6.47 -6.81
N ILE A 98 -6.00 -5.83 -6.04
CA ILE A 98 -5.29 -4.60 -6.46
C ILE A 98 -4.35 -4.87 -7.64
N LYS A 99 -3.59 -5.97 -7.60
CA LYS A 99 -2.75 -6.41 -8.71
C LYS A 99 -3.56 -6.62 -9.98
N GLU A 100 -4.73 -7.21 -9.87
CA GLU A 100 -5.57 -7.49 -11.04
C GLU A 100 -6.22 -6.23 -11.61
N LEU A 101 -6.57 -5.27 -10.74
CA LEU A 101 -6.96 -3.92 -11.19
C LEU A 101 -5.81 -3.20 -11.89
N TRP A 102 -4.59 -3.30 -11.37
CA TRP A 102 -3.40 -2.71 -11.99
C TRP A 102 -3.10 -3.32 -13.35
N LYS A 103 -3.12 -4.66 -13.48
CA LYS A 103 -2.94 -5.35 -14.76
C LYS A 103 -4.00 -4.95 -15.77
N ARG A 104 -5.27 -4.82 -15.35
CA ARG A 104 -6.37 -4.35 -16.23
C ARG A 104 -6.15 -2.91 -16.69
N PHE A 105 -5.65 -2.05 -15.81
CA PHE A 105 -5.31 -0.68 -16.15
C PHE A 105 -4.14 -0.62 -17.13
N GLU A 106 -3.06 -1.37 -16.86
CA GLU A 106 -1.89 -1.48 -17.72
C GLU A 106 -2.26 -1.99 -19.11
N HIS A 107 -3.09 -3.03 -19.20
CA HIS A 107 -3.62 -3.54 -20.47
C HIS A 107 -4.39 -2.47 -21.24
N LYS A 108 -5.30 -1.74 -20.57
CA LYS A 108 -6.05 -0.64 -21.21
C LYS A 108 -5.14 0.48 -21.70
N CYS A 109 -4.10 0.83 -20.94
CA CYS A 109 -3.10 1.80 -21.38
C CYS A 109 -2.31 1.29 -22.59
N GLN A 110 -1.87 0.03 -22.57
CA GLN A 110 -1.15 -0.59 -23.68
C GLN A 110 -2.01 -0.68 -24.94
N GLU A 111 -3.28 -1.08 -24.83
CA GLU A 111 -4.22 -1.10 -25.96
C GLU A 111 -4.45 0.30 -26.51
N LYS A 112 -4.62 1.30 -25.62
CA LYS A 112 -4.83 2.68 -26.06
C LYS A 112 -3.58 3.25 -26.74
N ILE A 113 -2.39 2.97 -26.23
CA ILE A 113 -1.12 3.34 -26.85
C ILE A 113 -0.96 2.63 -28.20
N ARG A 114 -1.21 1.32 -28.28
CA ARG A 114 -1.18 0.56 -29.53
C ARG A 114 -2.15 1.14 -30.56
N LYS A 115 -3.34 1.55 -30.13
CA LYS A 115 -4.32 2.16 -31.02
C LYS A 115 -3.88 3.54 -31.55
N TYR A 116 -3.28 4.39 -30.72
CA TYR A 116 -2.68 5.65 -31.19
C TYR A 116 -1.52 5.44 -32.15
N LEU A 117 -0.72 4.40 -31.90
CA LEU A 117 0.40 3.96 -32.71
C LEU A 117 -0.09 3.47 -34.11
N GLU A 118 -1.12 2.62 -34.13
CA GLU A 118 -1.77 2.12 -35.36
C GLU A 118 -2.57 3.19 -36.12
N GLU A 119 -3.22 4.16 -35.44
CA GLU A 119 -4.02 5.23 -36.08
C GLU A 119 -3.15 6.29 -36.80
N ASP A 120 -1.91 6.53 -36.36
CA ASP A 120 -1.02 7.59 -36.90
C ASP A 120 0.16 7.06 -37.77
N ASP A 121 0.24 5.74 -37.99
CA ASP A 121 1.34 5.06 -38.69
C ASP A 121 2.72 5.42 -38.07
N LEU A 122 2.72 5.66 -36.76
CA LEU A 122 3.86 6.21 -36.02
C LEU A 122 4.94 5.14 -35.78
N ASP A 123 4.52 3.89 -35.82
CA ASP A 123 5.28 2.66 -35.57
C ASP A 123 6.34 2.49 -36.65
N GLU A 124 5.93 2.62 -37.92
CA GLU A 124 6.81 2.58 -39.08
C GLU A 124 7.79 3.76 -39.07
N LYS A 125 7.30 4.98 -38.77
CA LYS A 125 8.14 6.19 -38.71
C LYS A 125 9.20 6.08 -37.62
N ILE A 126 8.85 5.60 -36.43
CA ILE A 126 9.79 5.38 -35.32
C ILE A 126 10.76 4.25 -35.65
N ALA A 127 10.27 3.13 -36.21
CA ALA A 127 11.11 2.02 -36.62
C ALA A 127 12.14 2.43 -37.69
N ASP A 128 11.76 3.29 -38.64
CA ASP A 128 12.67 3.79 -39.67
C ASP A 128 13.70 4.78 -39.12
N VAL A 129 13.32 5.65 -38.19
CA VAL A 129 14.28 6.50 -37.46
C VAL A 129 15.27 5.66 -36.66
N LEU A 130 14.79 4.60 -35.98
CA LEU A 130 15.64 3.67 -35.24
C LEU A 130 16.56 2.87 -36.16
N LYS A 131 16.08 2.41 -37.33
CA LYS A 131 16.92 1.76 -38.35
C LYS A 131 18.03 2.71 -38.81
N ILE A 132 17.73 3.99 -39.06
CA ILE A 132 18.74 4.99 -39.44
C ILE A 132 19.78 5.16 -38.33
N TYR A 133 19.33 5.26 -37.08
CA TYR A 133 20.22 5.40 -35.92
C TYR A 133 21.12 4.18 -35.73
N VAL A 134 20.57 2.98 -35.78
CA VAL A 134 21.32 1.71 -35.67
C VAL A 134 22.32 1.57 -36.82
N LYS A 135 21.93 1.90 -38.05
CA LYS A 135 22.82 1.86 -39.23
C LYS A 135 23.98 2.86 -39.08
N ARG A 136 23.72 4.05 -38.52
CA ARG A 136 24.77 5.04 -38.17
C ARG A 136 25.65 4.59 -37.02
N LEU A 137 25.11 3.87 -36.04
CA LEU A 137 25.86 3.34 -34.91
C LEU A 137 26.81 2.22 -35.36
N ASN A 138 26.31 1.29 -36.16
CA ASN A 138 27.09 0.18 -36.72
C ASN A 138 28.22 0.68 -37.62
N ARG A 139 27.97 1.67 -38.50
CA ARG A 139 29.07 2.30 -39.28
C ARG A 139 30.14 2.94 -38.39
N ARG A 140 29.75 3.57 -37.27
CA ARG A 140 30.71 4.14 -36.31
C ARG A 140 31.49 3.07 -35.57
N LEU A 141 30.86 1.93 -35.26
CA LEU A 141 31.52 0.77 -34.67
C LEU A 141 32.51 0.14 -35.65
N ASP A 142 32.09 -0.08 -36.91
CA ASP A 142 32.92 -0.69 -37.96
C ASP A 142 34.18 0.14 -38.24
N MET A 143 34.04 1.48 -38.32
CA MET A 143 35.17 2.40 -38.49
C MET A 143 36.20 2.27 -37.36
N ARG A 144 35.75 2.11 -36.11
CA ARG A 144 36.60 1.90 -34.92
C ARG A 144 37.29 0.54 -34.95
N LEU A 145 36.53 -0.51 -35.25
CA LEU A 145 37.04 -1.88 -35.34
C LEU A 145 37.97 -2.11 -36.56
N SER A 146 37.95 -1.22 -37.56
CA SER A 146 38.91 -1.21 -38.66
C SER A 146 40.18 -0.42 -38.36
N THR A 147 40.12 0.58 -37.47
CA THR A 147 41.32 1.33 -37.02
C THR A 147 42.15 0.50 -36.05
N ASP A 148 41.50 -0.21 -35.11
CA ASP A 148 42.15 -1.12 -34.16
C ASP A 148 42.79 -2.37 -34.81
N ARG A 149 42.55 -2.62 -36.11
CA ARG A 149 43.13 -3.76 -36.86
C ARG A 149 44.35 -3.38 -37.69
N GLN A 150 44.72 -2.09 -37.73
CA GLN A 150 45.89 -1.57 -38.45
C GLN A 150 47.03 -1.12 -37.52
N GLU A 151 46.85 -1.25 -36.20
CA GLU A 151 47.92 -1.32 -35.20
C GLU A 151 48.30 -2.78 -34.90
#